data_AF-A0A7K2C267-F1
#
_entry.id   AF-A0A7K2C267-F1
#
_cell.length_a   1.000
_cell.length_b   1.000
_cell.length_c   1.000
_cell.angle_alpha   90.00
_cell.angle_beta   90.00
_cell.angle_gamma   90.00
#
_symmetry.space_group_name_H-M   'P 1'
#
loop_
_entity.id
_entity.type
_entity.pdbx_description
1 polymer ?
#
loop_
_entity_poly.entity_id
_entity_poly.type
_entity_poly.pdbx_seq_one_letter_code
_entity_poly.pdbx_strand_id
1 'polypeptide(L)'
;MKNSLTDFERFRIAQLFCPDNGYVVGFRDKTFGNFFGRFGINIQGDRYQKYGSSKGKKFRAFLDLESDHLIAGVTSRLIDHYIVHCEKWGQDIDKKRVAEVRQIIDNLVERPERRTATIMNDVPDVELRDHNIEKLPIDPRIIPVVKARLKEAKIAQDSGAYLAVVFLCGSILEGVLLGVALKFPKRFNKATAAPKHKNGSPKKFYEWSLAGLIDVAREIKLLPPDVKGWSHELRHFRNYIHPFQQMSEQFTPNKRTAQLCFITLASAFESIAKYSQ
;
A
#
# COMPACT_ATOMS: atom_id res chain seq x y z
N MET A 1 12.14 3.34 -1.82
CA MET A 1 10.83 3.91 -2.20
C MET A 1 10.10 2.86 -3.01
N LYS A 2 8.89 2.48 -2.61
CA LYS A 2 8.05 1.59 -3.42
C LYS A 2 7.13 2.51 -4.22
N ASN A 3 7.23 2.48 -5.55
CA ASN A 3 6.36 3.27 -6.41
C ASN A 3 4.91 2.83 -6.27
N SER A 4 4.04 3.65 -6.83
CA SER A 4 2.61 3.60 -6.57
C SER A 4 1.89 2.53 -7.41
N LEU A 5 2.53 1.99 -8.45
CA LEU A 5 1.95 0.93 -9.29
C LEU A 5 1.44 -0.27 -8.47
N THR A 6 0.19 -0.65 -8.71
CA THR A 6 -0.40 -1.91 -8.25
C THR A 6 0.17 -3.09 -9.05
N ASP A 7 0.09 -4.29 -8.50
CA ASP A 7 0.55 -5.51 -9.19
C ASP A 7 -0.19 -5.73 -10.53
N PHE A 8 -1.46 -5.31 -10.60
CA PHE A 8 -2.24 -5.35 -11.84
C PHE A 8 -1.73 -4.34 -12.87
N GLU A 9 -1.46 -3.10 -12.48
CA GLU A 9 -0.91 -2.08 -13.39
C GLU A 9 0.49 -2.48 -13.89
N ARG A 10 1.36 -3.05 -13.01
CA ARG A 10 2.65 -3.62 -13.41
C ARG A 10 2.48 -4.71 -14.46
N PHE A 11 1.53 -5.61 -14.23
CA PHE A 11 1.23 -6.69 -15.17
C PHE A 11 0.78 -6.13 -16.53
N ARG A 12 -0.12 -5.13 -16.54
CA ARG A 12 -0.62 -4.50 -17.78
C ARG A 12 0.48 -3.80 -18.57
N ILE A 13 1.32 -3.02 -17.89
CA ILE A 13 2.50 -2.39 -18.51
C ILE A 13 3.42 -3.46 -19.10
N ALA A 14 3.77 -4.49 -18.30
CA ALA A 14 4.66 -5.56 -18.75
C ALA A 14 4.06 -6.36 -19.92
N GLN A 15 2.76 -6.58 -19.95
CA GLN A 15 2.09 -7.36 -20.98
C GLN A 15 2.12 -6.69 -22.37
N LEU A 16 2.13 -5.36 -22.43
CA LEU A 16 2.23 -4.63 -23.70
C LEU A 16 3.60 -4.82 -24.35
N PHE A 17 4.68 -4.75 -23.55
CA PHE A 17 6.05 -4.79 -24.08
C PHE A 17 6.69 -6.18 -24.03
N CYS A 18 6.24 -7.05 -23.13
CA CYS A 18 6.83 -8.36 -22.83
C CYS A 18 5.74 -9.45 -22.75
N PRO A 19 5.05 -9.75 -23.85
CA PRO A 19 4.00 -10.77 -23.86
C PRO A 19 4.54 -12.15 -23.45
N ASP A 20 5.79 -12.46 -23.83
CA ASP A 20 6.52 -13.65 -23.39
C ASP A 20 7.57 -13.26 -22.34
N ASN A 21 7.58 -13.97 -21.21
CA ASN A 21 8.31 -13.63 -19.97
C ASN A 21 9.79 -13.21 -20.12
N GLY A 22 10.46 -13.49 -21.25
CA GLY A 22 11.87 -13.23 -21.51
C GLY A 22 12.22 -12.10 -22.50
N TYR A 23 11.29 -11.60 -23.31
CA TYR A 23 11.58 -10.68 -24.42
C TYR A 23 10.88 -9.32 -24.27
N VAL A 24 11.48 -8.26 -24.82
CA VAL A 24 10.86 -6.92 -24.91
C VAL A 24 10.76 -6.57 -26.39
N VAL A 25 9.56 -6.29 -26.88
CA VAL A 25 9.26 -6.05 -28.29
C VAL A 25 10.15 -4.94 -28.86
N GLY A 26 10.81 -5.24 -29.97
CA GLY A 26 11.64 -4.30 -30.71
C GLY A 26 13.04 -4.03 -30.13
N PHE A 27 13.47 -4.78 -29.11
CA PHE A 27 14.78 -4.58 -28.50
C PHE A 27 15.71 -5.82 -28.55
N ARG A 28 16.98 -5.56 -28.87
CA ARG A 28 18.12 -6.43 -28.52
C ARG A 28 18.70 -5.97 -27.18
N ASP A 29 19.49 -6.79 -26.50
CA ASP A 29 20.02 -6.44 -25.16
C ASP A 29 20.82 -5.14 -25.16
N LYS A 30 21.65 -4.93 -26.18
CA LYS A 30 22.41 -3.68 -26.37
C LYS A 30 21.49 -2.48 -26.57
N THR A 31 20.47 -2.59 -27.41
CA THR A 31 19.56 -1.46 -27.69
C THR A 31 18.62 -1.18 -26.52
N PHE A 32 18.24 -2.21 -25.76
CA PHE A 32 17.49 -2.08 -24.51
C PHE A 32 18.30 -1.34 -23.45
N GLY A 33 19.57 -1.72 -23.28
CA GLY A 33 20.51 -1.01 -22.40
C GLY A 33 20.66 0.46 -22.77
N ASN A 34 20.93 0.74 -24.04
CA ASN A 34 21.08 2.10 -24.54
C ASN A 34 19.81 2.93 -24.37
N PHE A 35 18.62 2.34 -24.55
CA PHE A 35 17.36 3.04 -24.36
C PHE A 35 17.19 3.53 -22.92
N PHE A 36 17.37 2.65 -21.93
CA PHE A 36 17.30 3.02 -20.51
C PHE A 36 18.42 3.97 -20.09
N GLY A 37 19.59 3.87 -20.70
CA GLY A 37 20.71 4.79 -20.46
C GLY A 37 20.36 6.25 -20.73
N ARG A 38 19.43 6.54 -21.67
CA ARG A 38 18.94 7.90 -21.95
C ARG A 38 18.18 8.53 -20.77
N PHE A 39 17.74 7.72 -19.82
CA PHE A 39 17.07 8.14 -18.58
C PHE A 39 17.98 8.04 -17.35
N GLY A 40 19.30 7.85 -17.55
CA GLY A 40 20.25 7.65 -16.46
C GLY A 40 20.16 6.28 -15.79
N ILE A 41 19.51 5.29 -16.43
CA ILE A 41 19.27 3.97 -15.85
C ILE A 41 20.19 2.92 -16.47
N ASN A 42 21.05 2.31 -15.66
CA ASN A 42 21.80 1.12 -16.05
C ASN A 42 20.95 -0.14 -15.86
N ILE A 43 20.03 -0.41 -16.79
CA ILE A 43 19.10 -1.56 -16.74
C ILE A 43 19.80 -2.92 -16.81
N GLN A 44 21.07 -2.96 -17.24
CA GLN A 44 21.86 -4.20 -17.28
C GLN A 44 22.54 -4.51 -15.95
N GLY A 45 22.59 -3.56 -15.02
CA GLY A 45 23.20 -3.74 -13.70
C GLY A 45 22.43 -4.69 -12.79
N ASP A 46 23.12 -5.19 -11.77
CA ASP A 46 22.60 -6.21 -10.84
C ASP A 46 21.35 -5.79 -10.08
N ARG A 47 21.15 -4.46 -9.89
CA ARG A 47 19.94 -3.88 -9.28
C ARG A 47 18.66 -4.40 -9.92
N TYR A 48 18.66 -4.66 -11.23
CA TYR A 48 17.49 -5.09 -11.97
C TYR A 48 17.44 -6.60 -12.23
N GLN A 49 18.37 -7.38 -11.66
CA GLN A 49 18.40 -8.83 -11.84
C GLN A 49 17.60 -9.61 -10.78
N LYS A 50 16.78 -8.93 -9.97
CA LYS A 50 15.90 -9.51 -8.93
C LYS A 50 15.11 -10.74 -9.42
N TYR A 51 14.66 -10.73 -10.67
CA TYR A 51 13.86 -11.81 -11.27
C TYR A 51 14.65 -12.67 -12.28
N GLY A 52 15.93 -12.35 -12.49
CA GLY A 52 16.84 -12.96 -13.47
C GLY A 52 17.35 -11.97 -14.52
N SER A 53 18.17 -12.46 -15.46
CA SER A 53 18.97 -11.61 -16.36
C SER A 53 18.32 -11.26 -17.71
N SER A 54 17.13 -11.80 -18.03
CA SER A 54 16.44 -11.49 -19.28
C SER A 54 15.88 -10.06 -19.30
N LYS A 55 15.69 -9.49 -20.49
CA LYS A 55 15.15 -8.12 -20.65
C LYS A 55 13.79 -7.95 -19.98
N GLY A 56 12.87 -8.90 -20.18
CA GLY A 56 11.54 -8.84 -19.57
C GLY A 56 11.58 -8.93 -18.03
N LYS A 57 12.52 -9.68 -17.48
CA LYS A 57 12.73 -9.77 -16.02
C LYS A 57 13.33 -8.49 -15.44
N LYS A 58 14.31 -7.92 -16.15
CA LYS A 58 14.90 -6.60 -15.83
C LYS A 58 13.87 -5.48 -15.91
N PHE A 59 13.00 -5.49 -16.91
CA PHE A 59 11.91 -4.53 -17.05
C PHE A 59 10.92 -4.60 -15.87
N ARG A 60 10.54 -5.80 -15.45
CA ARG A 60 9.68 -5.97 -14.25
C ARG A 60 10.37 -5.48 -12.98
N ALA A 61 11.67 -5.74 -12.83
CA ALA A 61 12.44 -5.20 -11.72
C ALA A 61 12.50 -3.65 -11.76
N PHE A 62 12.62 -3.05 -12.95
CA PHE A 62 12.53 -1.59 -13.10
C PHE A 62 11.19 -1.04 -12.61
N LEU A 63 10.08 -1.66 -13.02
CA LEU A 63 8.76 -1.25 -12.55
C LEU A 63 8.67 -1.30 -11.03
N ASP A 64 9.32 -2.25 -10.36
CA ASP A 64 9.30 -2.41 -8.89
C ASP A 64 10.18 -1.44 -8.10
N LEU A 65 11.25 -0.94 -8.71
CA LEU A 65 12.34 -0.29 -7.98
C LEU A 65 12.44 1.21 -8.21
N GLU A 66 11.93 1.72 -9.34
CA GLU A 66 12.05 3.14 -9.67
C GLU A 66 10.83 3.96 -9.23
N SER A 67 10.93 5.29 -9.26
CA SER A 67 9.85 6.20 -8.89
C SER A 67 8.78 6.31 -9.98
N ASP A 68 7.57 6.77 -9.60
CA ASP A 68 6.45 7.00 -10.53
C ASP A 68 6.84 7.88 -11.72
N HIS A 69 7.57 8.97 -11.45
CA HIS A 69 8.04 9.89 -12.49
C HIS A 69 8.95 9.21 -13.51
N LEU A 70 9.92 8.40 -13.03
CA LEU A 70 10.81 7.65 -13.92
C LEU A 70 10.07 6.56 -14.69
N ILE A 71 9.19 5.83 -14.01
CA ILE A 71 8.35 4.79 -14.63
C ILE A 71 7.49 5.39 -15.73
N ALA A 72 6.81 6.49 -15.46
CA ALA A 72 5.97 7.17 -16.41
C ALA A 72 6.74 7.65 -17.64
N GLY A 73 7.85 8.37 -17.43
CA GLY A 73 8.66 8.91 -18.53
C GLY A 73 9.26 7.83 -19.42
N VAL A 74 9.81 6.76 -18.81
CA VAL A 74 10.36 5.62 -19.56
C VAL A 74 9.27 4.87 -20.31
N THR A 75 8.13 4.59 -19.66
CA THR A 75 7.05 3.82 -20.27
C THR A 75 6.39 4.59 -21.41
N SER A 76 6.25 5.92 -21.31
CA SER A 76 5.74 6.75 -22.42
C SER A 76 6.61 6.60 -23.67
N ARG A 77 7.93 6.67 -23.52
CA ARG A 77 8.86 6.48 -24.65
C ARG A 77 8.90 5.04 -25.15
N LEU A 78 8.61 4.05 -24.31
CA LEU A 78 8.45 2.67 -24.73
C LEU A 78 7.19 2.48 -25.59
N ILE A 79 6.09 3.18 -25.29
CA ILE A 79 4.89 3.17 -26.14
C ILE A 79 5.22 3.72 -27.53
N ASP A 80 5.90 4.88 -27.60
CA ASP A 80 6.31 5.46 -28.88
C ASP A 80 7.15 4.46 -29.69
N HIS A 81 8.12 3.81 -29.03
CA HIS A 81 8.96 2.79 -29.66
C HIS A 81 8.15 1.56 -30.12
N TYR A 82 7.19 1.09 -29.31
CA TYR A 82 6.32 -0.03 -29.66
C TYR A 82 5.47 0.28 -30.89
N ILE A 83 4.85 1.46 -30.95
CA ILE A 83 4.04 1.90 -32.10
C ILE A 83 4.90 1.94 -33.37
N VAL A 84 6.06 2.62 -33.31
CA VAL A 84 6.98 2.71 -34.45
C VAL A 84 7.47 1.33 -34.89
N HIS A 85 7.73 0.42 -33.95
CA HIS A 85 8.10 -0.96 -34.27
C HIS A 85 6.97 -1.68 -35.00
N CYS A 86 5.73 -1.61 -34.49
CA CYS A 86 4.58 -2.22 -35.13
C CYS A 86 4.35 -1.68 -36.55
N GLU A 87 4.39 -0.36 -36.74
CA GLU A 87 4.26 0.28 -38.05
C GLU A 87 5.36 -0.15 -39.02
N LYS A 88 6.63 -0.15 -38.56
CA LYS A 88 7.78 -0.51 -39.39
C LYS A 88 7.74 -1.97 -39.88
N TRP A 89 7.20 -2.87 -39.07
CA TRP A 89 7.17 -4.31 -39.36
C TRP A 89 5.78 -4.81 -39.73
N GLY A 90 4.80 -3.92 -39.97
CA GLY A 90 3.44 -4.27 -40.36
C GLY A 90 2.68 -5.13 -39.33
N GLN A 91 2.99 -4.97 -38.04
CA GLN A 91 2.32 -5.69 -36.96
C GLN A 91 1.11 -4.90 -36.46
N ASP A 92 0.05 -5.61 -36.06
CA ASP A 92 -1.10 -4.98 -35.44
C ASP A 92 -0.72 -4.31 -34.12
N ILE A 93 -1.12 -3.04 -33.99
CA ILE A 93 -1.00 -2.29 -32.76
C ILE A 93 -2.16 -2.71 -31.86
N ASP A 94 -1.87 -3.21 -30.66
CA ASP A 94 -2.89 -3.43 -29.63
C ASP A 94 -3.33 -2.07 -29.06
N LYS A 95 -4.15 -1.35 -29.84
CA LYS A 95 -4.64 0.00 -29.52
C LYS A 95 -5.31 0.04 -28.15
N LYS A 96 -5.99 -1.06 -27.76
CA LYS A 96 -6.65 -1.19 -26.46
C LYS A 96 -5.62 -1.20 -25.34
N ARG A 97 -4.61 -2.07 -25.39
CA ARG A 97 -3.55 -2.10 -24.37
C ARG A 97 -2.71 -0.83 -24.37
N VAL A 98 -2.45 -0.23 -25.54
CA VAL A 98 -1.76 1.06 -25.61
C VAL A 98 -2.55 2.15 -24.88
N ALA A 99 -3.87 2.21 -25.08
CA ALA A 99 -4.73 3.16 -24.36
C ALA A 99 -4.76 2.87 -22.85
N GLU A 100 -4.88 1.60 -22.44
CA GLU A 100 -4.81 1.19 -21.03
C GLU A 100 -3.49 1.62 -20.38
N VAL A 101 -2.36 1.39 -21.04
CA VAL A 101 -1.03 1.74 -20.50
C VAL A 101 -0.81 3.25 -20.51
N ARG A 102 -1.28 3.99 -21.53
CA ARG A 102 -1.28 5.47 -21.51
C ARG A 102 -2.05 5.99 -20.32
N GLN A 103 -3.25 5.48 -20.07
CA GLN A 103 -4.04 5.87 -18.91
C GLN A 103 -3.30 5.60 -17.59
N ILE A 104 -2.60 4.46 -17.47
CA ILE A 104 -1.77 4.16 -16.29
C ILE A 104 -0.63 5.17 -16.13
N ILE A 105 0.06 5.53 -17.23
CA ILE A 105 1.17 6.49 -17.21
C ILE A 105 0.66 7.90 -16.90
N ASP A 106 -0.43 8.33 -17.52
CA ASP A 106 -1.05 9.63 -17.25
C ASP A 106 -1.45 9.69 -15.78
N ASN A 107 -2.01 8.60 -15.25
CA ASN A 107 -2.26 8.46 -13.82
C ASN A 107 -0.99 8.45 -12.96
N LEU A 108 0.21 8.21 -13.48
CA LEU A 108 1.48 8.33 -12.74
C LEU A 108 2.08 9.74 -12.85
N VAL A 109 1.99 10.39 -14.02
CA VAL A 109 2.50 11.75 -14.28
C VAL A 109 1.62 12.79 -13.61
N GLU A 110 0.31 12.58 -13.59
CA GLU A 110 -0.62 13.42 -12.83
C GLU A 110 -0.42 13.23 -11.31
N ARG A 111 0.45 12.32 -10.85
CA ARG A 111 0.73 12.03 -9.44
C ARG A 111 2.14 12.44 -8.98
N PRO A 112 2.47 13.73 -8.86
CA PRO A 112 3.17 14.21 -7.66
C PRO A 112 2.13 14.47 -6.55
N GLU A 113 0.91 14.89 -6.91
CA GLU A 113 -0.08 15.42 -5.96
C GLU A 113 -1.49 14.81 -6.08
N ARG A 114 -1.81 14.01 -7.11
CA ARG A 114 -3.21 13.61 -7.43
C ARG A 114 -3.60 12.21 -6.96
N ARG A 115 -2.71 11.47 -6.29
CA ARG A 115 -3.04 10.22 -5.57
C ARG A 115 -3.71 10.49 -4.22
N THR A 116 -3.91 11.76 -3.88
CA THR A 116 -4.90 12.22 -2.90
C THR A 116 -6.23 12.65 -3.52
N ALA A 117 -6.54 12.56 -4.84
CA ALA A 117 -7.86 13.01 -5.36
C ALA A 117 -8.85 11.93 -5.93
N THR A 118 -8.43 10.73 -6.34
CA THR A 118 -9.40 9.80 -7.03
C THR A 118 -10.00 8.67 -6.18
N ILE A 119 -9.48 8.39 -4.97
CA ILE A 119 -10.30 7.79 -3.89
C ILE A 119 -11.22 8.89 -3.29
N MET A 120 -11.02 10.17 -3.63
CA MET A 120 -11.53 11.32 -2.87
C MET A 120 -12.92 11.80 -3.28
N ASN A 121 -13.44 11.41 -4.44
CA ASN A 121 -14.78 11.84 -4.90
C ASN A 121 -15.80 10.70 -4.96
N ASP A 122 -15.37 9.46 -4.75
CA ASP A 122 -16.24 8.27 -4.78
C ASP A 122 -15.95 7.31 -3.62
N VAL A 123 -15.29 7.80 -2.57
CA VAL A 123 -15.56 7.25 -1.24
C VAL A 123 -16.93 7.82 -0.91
N PRO A 124 -17.99 6.98 -0.89
CA PRO A 124 -19.26 7.42 -0.34
C PRO A 124 -18.94 8.08 0.99
N ASP A 125 -19.65 9.14 1.36
CA ASP A 125 -19.65 9.59 2.74
C ASP A 125 -19.73 8.32 3.58
N VAL A 126 -18.62 7.91 4.19
CA VAL A 126 -18.52 6.55 4.71
C VAL A 126 -19.39 6.65 5.94
N GLU A 127 -20.68 6.38 5.75
CA GLU A 127 -21.43 5.60 6.67
C GLU A 127 -20.49 4.46 6.99
N LEU A 128 -19.72 4.67 8.06
CA LEU A 128 -19.07 3.67 8.86
C LEU A 128 -20.23 2.82 9.34
N ARG A 129 -20.80 2.03 8.40
CA ARG A 129 -21.99 1.20 8.54
C ARG A 129 -21.74 0.47 9.80
N ASP A 130 -22.42 0.81 10.90
CA ASP A 130 -22.04 0.41 12.26
C ASP A 130 -21.26 -0.89 12.24
N HIS A 131 -19.92 -0.79 12.15
CA HIS A 131 -19.12 -1.98 12.03
C HIS A 131 -19.39 -2.67 13.33
N ASN A 132 -19.83 -3.91 13.28
CA ASN A 132 -20.44 -4.53 14.43
C ASN A 132 -19.32 -4.84 15.43
N ILE A 133 -18.85 -3.80 16.14
CA ILE A 133 -17.79 -3.82 17.16
C ILE A 133 -18.18 -4.85 18.21
N GLU A 134 -19.49 -5.05 18.42
CA GLU A 134 -20.08 -6.09 19.25
C GLU A 134 -19.73 -7.52 18.81
N LYS A 135 -19.42 -7.73 17.53
CA LYS A 135 -18.99 -9.04 16.99
C LYS A 135 -17.47 -9.22 17.05
N LEU A 136 -16.70 -8.21 17.44
CA LEU A 136 -15.25 -8.36 17.57
C LEU A 136 -14.93 -9.27 18.77
N PRO A 137 -13.93 -10.17 18.65
CA PRO A 137 -13.54 -11.09 19.70
C PRO A 137 -12.66 -10.38 20.75
N ILE A 138 -13.21 -9.34 21.38
CA ILE A 138 -12.54 -8.52 22.41
C ILE A 138 -13.36 -8.53 23.71
N ASP A 139 -12.78 -8.05 24.80
CA ASP A 139 -13.48 -7.96 26.09
C ASP A 139 -14.67 -6.98 25.97
N PRO A 140 -15.91 -7.38 26.32
CA PRO A 140 -17.07 -6.51 26.22
C PRO A 140 -16.92 -5.15 26.94
N ARG A 141 -16.08 -5.09 27.98
CA ARG A 141 -15.80 -3.85 28.73
C ARG A 141 -15.04 -2.81 27.91
N ILE A 142 -14.31 -3.20 26.86
CA ILE A 142 -13.59 -2.25 25.99
C ILE A 142 -14.47 -1.69 24.88
N ILE A 143 -15.58 -2.37 24.54
CA ILE A 143 -16.47 -1.98 23.44
C ILE A 143 -17.01 -0.55 23.60
N PRO A 144 -17.51 -0.13 24.79
CA PRO A 144 -17.96 1.26 24.98
C PRO A 144 -16.85 2.29 24.74
N VAL A 145 -15.61 1.97 25.11
CA VAL A 145 -14.45 2.86 24.91
C VAL A 145 -14.12 2.98 23.42
N VAL A 146 -14.12 1.86 22.68
CA VAL A 146 -13.89 1.85 21.23
C VAL A 146 -14.99 2.63 20.51
N LYS A 147 -16.27 2.43 20.90
CA LYS A 147 -17.41 3.18 20.35
C LYS A 147 -17.33 4.67 20.63
N ALA A 148 -16.95 5.07 21.85
CA ALA A 148 -16.78 6.46 22.22
C ALA A 148 -15.69 7.14 21.38
N ARG A 149 -14.52 6.50 21.21
CA ARG A 149 -13.44 7.00 20.34
C ARG A 149 -13.86 7.08 18.88
N LEU A 150 -14.62 6.10 18.38
CA LEU A 150 -15.12 6.13 17.01
C LEU A 150 -16.12 7.29 16.81
N LYS A 151 -16.98 7.55 17.79
CA LYS A 151 -17.89 8.71 17.79
C LYS A 151 -17.11 10.02 17.78
N GLU A 152 -16.08 10.14 18.63
CA GLU A 152 -15.21 11.31 18.67
C GLU A 152 -14.47 11.53 17.35
N ALA A 153 -14.00 10.45 16.71
CA ALA A 153 -13.34 10.51 15.42
C ALA A 153 -14.29 11.03 14.33
N LYS A 154 -15.56 10.61 14.35
CA LYS A 154 -16.59 11.12 13.42
C LYS A 154 -16.83 12.63 13.62
N ILE A 155 -16.98 13.08 14.87
CA ILE A 155 -17.13 14.51 15.19
C ILE A 155 -15.91 15.31 14.71
N ALA A 156 -14.70 14.80 14.94
CA ALA A 156 -13.46 15.42 14.49
C ALA A 156 -13.36 15.49 12.97
N GLN A 157 -13.83 14.47 12.25
CA GLN A 157 -13.91 14.43 10.79
C GLN A 157 -14.82 15.55 10.27
N ASP A 158 -16.02 15.67 10.82
CA ASP A 158 -17.02 16.66 10.41
C ASP A 158 -16.58 18.09 10.73
N SER A 159 -15.76 18.23 11.78
CA SER A 159 -15.19 19.52 12.21
C SER A 159 -13.89 19.89 11.48
N GLY A 160 -13.39 19.05 10.56
CA GLY A 160 -12.14 19.29 9.84
C GLY A 160 -10.85 19.04 10.65
N ALA A 161 -10.95 18.44 11.83
CA ALA A 161 -9.84 18.13 12.73
C ALA A 161 -9.14 16.81 12.34
N TYR A 162 -8.63 16.72 11.12
CA TYR A 162 -8.14 15.47 10.52
C TYR A 162 -6.93 14.85 11.22
N LEU A 163 -6.07 15.66 11.84
CA LEU A 163 -4.96 15.17 12.66
C LEU A 163 -5.48 14.39 13.89
N ALA A 164 -6.55 14.88 14.52
CA ALA A 164 -7.20 14.18 15.64
C ALA A 164 -7.86 12.87 15.17
N VAL A 165 -8.48 12.85 13.98
CA VAL A 165 -9.04 11.62 13.40
C VAL A 165 -7.99 10.53 13.26
N VAL A 166 -6.81 10.88 12.72
CA VAL A 166 -5.69 9.94 12.57
C VAL A 166 -5.27 9.35 13.94
N PHE A 167 -5.16 10.18 14.97
CA PHE A 167 -4.79 9.72 16.32
C PHE A 167 -5.84 8.79 16.92
N LEU A 168 -7.10 9.14 16.79
CA LEU A 168 -8.22 8.34 17.29
C LEU A 168 -8.30 7.01 16.54
N CYS A 169 -8.16 7.00 15.21
CA CYS A 169 -8.14 5.78 14.42
C CYS A 169 -6.96 4.86 14.78
N GLY A 170 -5.76 5.42 14.98
CA GLY A 170 -4.60 4.68 15.50
C GLY A 170 -4.83 4.08 16.87
N SER A 171 -5.41 4.85 17.79
CA SER A 171 -5.74 4.35 19.12
C SER A 171 -6.80 3.24 19.10
N ILE A 172 -7.80 3.35 18.23
CA ILE A 172 -8.85 2.34 18.06
C ILE A 172 -8.24 1.03 17.53
N LEU A 173 -7.42 1.10 16.48
CA LEU A 173 -6.79 -0.09 15.90
C LEU A 173 -5.90 -0.81 16.90
N GLU A 174 -5.08 -0.06 17.64
CA GLU A 174 -4.21 -0.60 18.70
C GLU A 174 -5.03 -1.27 19.80
N GLY A 175 -6.07 -0.60 20.32
CA GLY A 175 -6.93 -1.14 21.36
C GLY A 175 -7.67 -2.41 20.93
N VAL A 176 -8.18 -2.46 19.69
CA VAL A 176 -8.85 -3.64 19.15
C VAL A 176 -7.86 -4.79 18.97
N LEU A 177 -6.72 -4.58 18.30
CA LEU A 177 -5.74 -5.65 18.10
C LEU A 177 -5.17 -6.18 19.43
N LEU A 178 -4.95 -5.30 20.41
CA LEU A 178 -4.57 -5.71 21.76
C LEU A 178 -5.67 -6.56 22.42
N GLY A 179 -6.93 -6.14 22.30
CA GLY A 179 -8.08 -6.91 22.79
C GLY A 179 -8.15 -8.32 22.17
N VAL A 180 -7.90 -8.44 20.86
CA VAL A 180 -7.85 -9.73 20.16
C VAL A 180 -6.66 -10.56 20.64
N ALA A 181 -5.49 -9.94 20.85
CA ALA A 181 -4.32 -10.63 21.38
C ALA A 181 -4.57 -11.21 22.77
N LEU A 182 -5.24 -10.45 23.65
CA LEU A 182 -5.65 -10.88 24.98
C LEU A 182 -6.70 -12.01 24.93
N LYS A 183 -7.58 -12.02 23.93
CA LYS A 183 -8.56 -13.10 23.71
C LYS A 183 -7.91 -14.38 23.19
N PHE A 184 -6.87 -14.28 22.35
CA PHE A 184 -6.18 -15.41 21.73
C PHE A 184 -4.68 -15.47 22.07
N PRO A 185 -4.31 -15.52 23.36
CA PRO A 185 -2.92 -15.32 23.80
C PRO A 185 -1.96 -16.39 23.27
N LYS A 186 -2.42 -17.64 23.14
CA LYS A 186 -1.61 -18.74 22.61
C LYS A 186 -1.24 -18.54 21.14
N ARG A 187 -2.13 -17.97 20.32
CA ARG A 187 -1.87 -17.74 18.89
C ARG A 187 -0.87 -16.61 18.71
N PHE A 188 -1.08 -15.49 19.41
CA PHE A 188 -0.20 -14.34 19.33
C PHE A 188 1.21 -14.63 19.89
N ASN A 189 1.33 -15.28 21.05
CA ASN A 189 2.64 -15.56 21.65
C ASN A 189 3.46 -16.61 20.89
N LYS A 190 2.83 -17.46 20.07
CA LYS A 190 3.52 -18.47 19.26
C LYS A 190 4.02 -17.93 17.92
N ALA A 191 3.58 -16.74 17.52
CA ALA A 191 4.02 -16.12 16.27
C ALA A 191 5.52 -15.80 16.32
N THR A 192 6.20 -15.96 15.20
CA THR A 192 7.61 -15.64 15.02
C THR A 192 7.85 -14.14 15.18
N ALA A 193 6.91 -13.33 14.71
CA ALA A 193 6.90 -11.88 14.85
C ALA A 193 6.56 -11.38 16.26
N ALA A 194 6.28 -12.28 17.23
CA ALA A 194 5.97 -11.89 18.60
C ALA A 194 7.13 -11.06 19.22
N PRO A 195 6.87 -9.84 19.70
CA PRO A 195 7.89 -8.99 20.30
C PRO A 195 8.60 -9.66 21.49
N LYS A 196 9.94 -9.59 21.49
CA LYS A 196 10.80 -10.05 22.57
C LYS A 196 11.65 -8.91 23.11
N HIS A 197 12.09 -9.03 24.35
CA HIS A 197 13.14 -8.18 24.91
C HIS A 197 14.50 -8.55 24.31
N LYS A 198 15.51 -7.70 24.53
CA LYS A 198 16.88 -7.92 24.01
C LYS A 198 17.50 -9.24 24.49
N ASN A 199 17.12 -9.70 25.67
CA ASN A 199 17.54 -10.98 26.25
C ASN A 199 16.75 -12.19 25.69
N GLY A 200 15.86 -11.99 24.71
CA GLY A 200 15.04 -13.03 24.10
C GLY A 200 13.77 -13.41 24.86
N SER A 201 13.50 -12.82 26.04
CA SER A 201 12.27 -13.11 26.77
C SER A 201 11.04 -12.51 26.07
N PRO A 202 9.89 -13.19 26.08
CA PRO A 202 8.67 -12.67 25.47
C PRO A 202 8.17 -11.44 26.21
N LYS A 203 7.76 -10.39 25.47
CA LYS A 203 7.12 -9.20 26.04
C LYS A 203 5.69 -9.50 26.47
N LYS A 204 5.23 -8.90 27.56
CA LYS A 204 3.80 -8.94 27.93
C LYS A 204 2.99 -8.09 26.97
N PHE A 205 1.73 -8.44 26.73
CA PHE A 205 0.90 -7.78 25.70
C PHE A 205 0.77 -6.26 25.86
N TYR A 206 0.75 -5.73 27.08
CA TYR A 206 0.71 -4.28 27.32
C TYR A 206 1.99 -3.55 26.87
N GLU A 207 3.08 -4.27 26.61
CA GLU A 207 4.35 -3.74 26.11
C GLU A 207 4.48 -3.86 24.58
N TRP A 208 3.46 -4.43 23.91
CA TRP A 208 3.46 -4.57 22.46
C TRP A 208 3.08 -3.24 21.82
N SER A 209 3.86 -2.84 20.82
CA SER A 209 3.50 -1.69 19.99
C SER A 209 2.44 -2.08 18.96
N LEU A 210 1.72 -1.09 18.42
CA LEU A 210 0.83 -1.28 17.28
C LEU A 210 1.51 -2.01 16.11
N ALA A 211 2.79 -1.72 15.84
CA ALA A 211 3.53 -2.43 14.78
C ALA A 211 3.63 -3.94 15.07
N GLY A 212 4.03 -4.31 16.29
CA GLY A 212 4.12 -5.72 16.69
C GLY A 212 2.78 -6.43 16.64
N LEU A 213 1.70 -5.75 17.06
CA LEU A 213 0.34 -6.26 16.94
C LEU A 213 -0.07 -6.51 15.48
N ILE A 214 0.20 -5.56 14.58
CA ILE A 214 -0.12 -5.68 13.15
C ILE A 214 0.67 -6.81 12.49
N ASP A 215 1.97 -6.91 12.76
CA ASP A 215 2.85 -7.91 12.15
C ASP A 215 2.46 -9.33 12.59
N VAL A 216 2.19 -9.53 13.88
CA VAL A 216 1.70 -10.81 14.41
C VAL A 216 0.31 -11.14 13.86
N ALA A 217 -0.61 -10.16 13.83
CA ALA A 217 -1.94 -10.34 13.25
C ALA A 217 -1.87 -10.79 11.78
N ARG A 218 -0.91 -10.27 11.01
CA ARG A 218 -0.68 -10.74 9.64
C ARG A 218 -0.15 -12.17 9.60
N GLU A 219 0.85 -12.49 10.41
CA GLU A 219 1.45 -13.84 10.45
C GLU A 219 0.41 -14.92 10.77
N ILE A 220 -0.45 -14.68 11.75
CA ILE A 220 -1.44 -15.65 12.21
C ILE A 220 -2.70 -15.76 11.34
N LYS A 221 -2.75 -15.09 10.19
CA LYS A 221 -3.90 -15.20 9.28
C LYS A 221 -5.00 -14.16 9.53
N LEU A 222 -4.88 -13.36 10.60
CA LEU A 222 -5.95 -12.46 11.09
C LEU A 222 -6.14 -11.26 10.16
N LEU A 223 -5.04 -10.68 9.67
CA LEU A 223 -5.08 -9.59 8.69
C LEU A 223 -4.58 -10.05 7.31
N PRO A 224 -5.32 -9.76 6.23
CA PRO A 224 -4.83 -9.87 4.85
C PRO A 224 -3.60 -8.96 4.58
N PRO A 225 -2.80 -9.22 3.51
CA PRO A 225 -1.58 -8.46 3.21
C PRO A 225 -1.81 -6.96 3.01
N ASP A 226 -2.88 -6.60 2.32
CA ASP A 226 -3.31 -5.23 2.04
C ASP A 226 -3.75 -4.52 3.33
N VAL A 227 -4.58 -5.17 4.15
CA VAL A 227 -5.00 -4.63 5.45
C VAL A 227 -3.81 -4.42 6.39
N LYS A 228 -2.81 -5.31 6.36
CA LYS A 228 -1.53 -5.12 7.08
C LYS A 228 -0.79 -3.87 6.60
N GLY A 229 -0.70 -3.67 5.28
CA GLY A 229 -0.06 -2.50 4.68
C GLY A 229 -0.73 -1.21 5.18
N TRP A 230 -2.05 -1.11 5.02
CA TRP A 230 -2.81 0.07 5.44
C TRP A 230 -2.80 0.31 6.94
N SER A 231 -2.77 -0.75 7.74
CA SER A 231 -2.62 -0.64 9.20
C SER A 231 -1.28 -0.03 9.60
N HIS A 232 -0.18 -0.38 8.91
CA HIS A 232 1.13 0.24 9.15
C HIS A 232 1.18 1.70 8.70
N GLU A 233 0.51 2.06 7.61
CA GLU A 233 0.37 3.47 7.18
C GLU A 233 -0.44 4.28 8.19
N LEU A 234 -1.56 3.74 8.69
CA LEU A 234 -2.37 4.38 9.74
C LEU A 234 -1.54 4.56 11.02
N ARG A 235 -0.78 3.54 11.44
CA ARG A 235 0.18 3.65 12.54
C ARG A 235 1.19 4.77 12.30
N HIS A 236 1.73 4.85 11.08
CA HIS A 236 2.71 5.86 10.70
C HIS A 236 2.14 7.26 10.90
N PHE A 237 0.96 7.54 10.35
CA PHE A 237 0.28 8.81 10.54
C PHE A 237 -0.06 9.10 12.00
N ARG A 238 -0.43 8.09 12.80
CA ARG A 238 -0.66 8.26 14.24
C ARG A 238 0.58 8.76 14.97
N ASN A 239 1.79 8.47 14.48
CA ASN A 239 3.02 8.95 15.11
C ASN A 239 3.25 10.46 14.92
N TYR A 240 2.43 11.15 14.10
CA TYR A 240 2.39 12.62 14.08
C TYR A 240 1.86 13.25 15.38
N ILE A 241 1.47 12.42 16.36
CA ILE A 241 1.32 12.86 17.75
C ILE A 241 2.63 13.48 18.29
N HIS A 242 3.77 13.13 17.68
CA HIS A 242 5.07 13.77 17.89
C HIS A 242 5.28 14.89 16.85
N PRO A 243 5.24 16.19 17.25
CA PRO A 243 5.31 17.30 16.30
C PRO A 243 6.58 17.33 15.44
N PHE A 244 7.73 16.95 15.99
CA PHE A 244 8.98 16.88 15.23
C PHE A 244 8.95 15.83 14.11
N GLN A 245 8.23 14.72 14.31
CA GLN A 245 8.05 13.74 13.25
C GLN A 245 7.22 14.33 12.10
N GLN A 246 6.09 14.96 12.43
CA GLN A 246 5.24 15.62 11.44
C GLN A 246 6.02 16.71 10.68
N MET A 247 6.79 17.53 11.38
CA MET A 247 7.64 18.57 10.80
C MET A 247 8.69 17.99 9.84
N SER A 248 9.38 16.92 10.25
CA SER A 248 10.44 16.31 9.43
C SER A 248 9.93 15.74 8.11
N GLU A 249 8.70 15.23 8.10
CA GLU A 249 8.05 14.66 6.93
C GLU A 249 7.27 15.70 6.11
N GLN A 250 7.12 16.93 6.64
CA GLN A 250 6.39 18.05 6.01
C GLN A 250 4.98 17.66 5.54
N PHE A 251 4.32 16.78 6.30
CA PHE A 251 3.01 16.25 5.97
C PHE A 251 1.97 16.69 6.99
N THR A 252 0.79 17.08 6.51
CA THR A 252 -0.37 17.39 7.39
C THR A 252 -1.55 16.54 6.93
N PRO A 253 -2.13 15.71 7.82
CA PRO A 253 -3.34 14.95 7.49
C PRO A 253 -4.45 15.86 7.00
N ASN A 254 -5.08 15.46 5.90
CA ASN A 254 -6.23 16.15 5.32
C ASN A 254 -7.48 15.26 5.38
N LYS A 255 -8.60 15.75 4.84
CA LYS A 255 -9.88 15.05 4.80
C LYS A 255 -9.74 13.61 4.28
N ARG A 256 -8.95 13.41 3.24
CA ARG A 256 -8.75 12.09 2.64
C ARG A 256 -7.87 11.20 3.51
N THR A 257 -6.81 11.72 4.11
CA THR A 257 -6.00 10.95 5.07
C THR A 257 -6.87 10.37 6.17
N ALA A 258 -7.79 11.19 6.69
CA ALA A 258 -8.73 10.81 7.72
C ALA A 258 -9.76 9.77 7.24
N GLN A 259 -10.35 9.95 6.04
CA GLN A 259 -11.23 8.95 5.41
C GLN A 259 -10.54 7.60 5.17
N LEU A 260 -9.28 7.61 4.71
CA LEU A 260 -8.50 6.39 4.54
C LEU A 260 -8.25 5.68 5.87
N CYS A 261 -8.06 6.42 6.97
CA CYS A 261 -7.92 5.81 8.30
C CYS A 261 -9.20 5.10 8.74
N PHE A 262 -10.38 5.66 8.44
CA PHE A 262 -11.66 5.00 8.68
C PHE A 262 -11.84 3.73 7.84
N ILE A 263 -11.46 3.77 6.56
CA ILE A 263 -11.51 2.59 5.68
C ILE A 263 -10.57 1.50 6.20
N THR A 264 -9.36 1.86 6.64
CA THR A 264 -8.42 0.91 7.25
C THR A 264 -9.01 0.25 8.49
N LEU A 265 -9.64 1.03 9.38
CA LEU A 265 -10.35 0.47 10.55
C LEU A 265 -11.45 -0.49 10.13
N ALA A 266 -12.26 -0.07 9.15
CA ALA A 266 -13.35 -0.85 8.61
C ALA A 266 -12.89 -2.23 8.11
N SER A 267 -11.89 -2.25 7.24
CA SER A 267 -11.32 -3.47 6.68
C SER A 267 -10.66 -4.36 7.74
N ALA A 268 -10.00 -3.75 8.73
CA ALA A 268 -9.42 -4.49 9.85
C ALA A 268 -10.52 -5.16 10.70
N PHE A 269 -11.58 -4.44 11.04
CA PHE A 269 -12.69 -4.97 11.83
C PHE A 269 -13.41 -6.11 11.11
N GLU A 270 -13.66 -5.95 9.80
CA GLU A 270 -14.24 -7.01 8.99
C GLU A 270 -13.37 -8.28 8.98
N SER A 271 -12.06 -8.11 8.79
CA SER A 271 -11.10 -9.23 8.81
C SER A 271 -11.08 -9.93 10.17
N ILE A 272 -11.09 -9.16 11.25
CA ILE A 272 -11.08 -9.67 12.63
C ILE A 272 -12.39 -10.40 12.97
N ALA A 273 -13.53 -9.85 12.56
CA ALA A 273 -14.84 -10.48 12.79
C ALA A 273 -14.93 -11.84 12.07
N LYS A 274 -14.43 -11.94 10.83
CA LYS A 274 -14.38 -13.19 10.07
C LYS A 274 -13.46 -14.24 10.67
N TYR A 275 -12.38 -13.82 11.35
CA TYR A 275 -11.44 -14.74 11.99
C TYR A 275 -12.00 -15.46 13.22
N SER A 276 -13.12 -14.97 13.77
CA SER A 276 -13.78 -15.52 14.96
C SER A 276 -14.81 -16.60 14.65
N GLN A 277 -15.01 -16.91 13.36
CA GLN A 277 -15.86 -17.98 12.84
C GLN A 277 -14.98 -19.16 12.39
#